data_AF-A0A258BUL6-F1
#
_entry.id   AF-A0A258BUL6-F1
#
_cell.length_a   1.000
_cell.length_b   1.000
_cell.length_c   1.000
_cell.angle_alpha   90.00
_cell.angle_beta   90.00
_cell.angle_gamma   90.00
#
_symmetry.space_group_name_H-M   'P 1'
#
loop_
_entity.id
_entity.type
_entity.pdbx_description
1 polymer ?
#
loop_
_entity_poly.entity_id
_entity_poly.type
_entity_poly.pdbx_seq_one_letter_code
_entity_poly.pdbx_strand_id
1 'polypeptide(L)'
;MGDVTIILFFAAILIFAGLLFAIIAFTKRDSNQLDVTKYQADWLAIERQLKPDDTASFQLAILNADKLLDRALRQRNIKGQTMGERMKTFQKHWSKPDAVWAAHKMRNRIAHESDVKIDYVTARRA
;
A
#
# COMPACT_ATOMS: atom_id res chain seq x y z
N MET A 1 45.67 -30.16 16.25
CA MET A 1 44.98 -30.15 14.93
C MET A 1 43.50 -29.78 15.06
N GLY A 2 42.77 -30.25 16.08
CA GLY A 2 41.34 -29.90 16.27
C GLY A 2 41.06 -28.40 16.46
N ASP A 3 41.85 -27.69 17.28
CA ASP A 3 41.57 -26.27 17.59
C ASP A 3 41.69 -25.35 16.37
N VAL A 4 42.68 -25.58 15.51
CA VAL A 4 42.87 -24.83 14.26
C VAL A 4 41.71 -25.08 13.29
N THR A 5 41.23 -26.32 13.19
CA THR A 5 40.07 -26.67 12.36
C THR A 5 38.79 -25.99 12.84
N ILE A 6 38.59 -25.90 14.16
CA ILE A 6 37.44 -25.21 14.77
C ILE A 6 37.50 -23.71 14.47
N ILE A 7 38.66 -23.07 14.62
CA ILE A 7 38.86 -21.65 14.32
C ILE A 7 38.57 -21.35 12.84
N LEU A 8 39.07 -22.17 11.92
CA LEU A 8 38.83 -22.02 10.48
C LEU A 8 37.35 -22.19 10.12
N PHE A 9 36.64 -23.10 10.79
CA PHE A 9 35.20 -23.31 10.59
C PHE A 9 34.37 -22.08 11.00
N PHE A 10 34.64 -21.49 12.17
CA PHE A 10 33.97 -20.26 12.59
C PHE A 10 34.32 -19.07 11.70
N ALA A 11 35.58 -18.95 11.27
CA ALA A 11 35.98 -17.90 10.33
C ALA A 11 35.22 -18.02 8.99
N ALA A 12 35.08 -19.23 8.47
CA ALA A 12 34.30 -19.48 7.26
C ALA A 12 32.82 -19.12 7.42
N ILE A 13 32.20 -19.44 8.56
CA ILE A 13 30.81 -19.06 8.87
C ILE A 13 30.64 -17.53 8.89
N LEU A 14 31.55 -16.82 9.54
CA LEU A 14 31.48 -15.36 9.63
C LEU A 14 31.65 -14.71 8.26
N ILE A 15 32.56 -15.22 7.43
CA ILE A 15 32.73 -14.76 6.04
C ILE A 15 31.46 -15.02 5.25
N PHE A 16 30.87 -16.21 5.34
CA PHE A 16 29.62 -16.54 4.65
C PHE A 16 28.45 -15.66 5.10
N ALA A 17 28.31 -15.43 6.41
CA ALA A 17 27.29 -14.55 6.97
C ALA A 17 27.47 -13.10 6.51
N GLY A 18 28.71 -12.60 6.48
CA GLY A 18 29.05 -11.29 5.97
C GLY A 18 28.74 -11.13 4.47
N LEU A 19 29.11 -12.14 3.66
CA LEU A 19 28.79 -12.20 2.23
C LEU A 19 27.28 -12.22 1.99
N LEU A 20 26.55 -13.05 2.73
CA LEU A 20 25.09 -13.12 2.64
C LEU A 20 24.45 -11.78 3.01
N PHE A 21 24.89 -11.14 4.10
CA PHE A 21 24.41 -9.83 4.52
C PHE A 21 24.69 -8.77 3.46
N ALA A 22 25.90 -8.74 2.89
CA ALA A 22 26.27 -7.81 1.84
C ALA A 22 25.39 -8.02 0.59
N ILE A 23 25.20 -9.25 0.14
CA ILE A 23 24.32 -9.56 -1.00
C ILE A 23 22.92 -9.02 -0.74
N ILE A 24 22.32 -9.30 0.42
CA ILE A 24 20.97 -8.81 0.77
C ILE A 24 20.93 -7.28 0.81
N ALA A 25 21.93 -6.63 1.39
CA ALA A 25 22.01 -5.19 1.48
C ALA A 25 22.13 -4.52 0.10
N PHE A 26 22.96 -5.06 -0.79
CA PHE A 26 23.20 -4.50 -2.13
C PHE A 26 22.13 -4.89 -3.17
N THR A 27 21.37 -5.98 -2.97
CA THR A 27 20.23 -6.33 -3.85
C THR A 27 18.91 -5.69 -3.43
N LYS A 28 18.82 -5.09 -2.23
CA LYS A 28 17.64 -4.36 -1.81
C LYS A 28 17.53 -3.05 -2.61
N ARG A 29 16.89 -3.13 -3.78
CA ARG A 29 16.54 -1.95 -4.58
C ARG A 29 15.54 -1.12 -3.79
N ASP A 30 15.91 0.12 -3.46
CA ASP A 30 15.02 1.05 -2.76
C ASP A 30 13.96 1.55 -3.74
N SER A 31 12.96 0.70 -4.01
CA SER A 31 11.82 0.99 -4.89
C SER A 31 10.75 1.84 -4.21
N ASN A 32 11.11 2.57 -3.15
CA ASN A 32 10.18 3.35 -2.34
C ASN A 32 9.63 4.59 -3.07
N GLN A 33 10.12 4.86 -4.29
CA GLN A 33 9.56 5.87 -5.17
C GLN A 33 8.37 5.30 -5.95
N LEU A 34 7.22 5.94 -5.78
CA LEU A 34 6.04 5.64 -6.59
C LEU A 34 6.28 6.13 -8.02
N ASP A 35 5.88 5.32 -9.00
CA ASP A 35 5.70 5.79 -10.37
C ASP A 35 4.47 6.71 -10.42
N VAL A 36 4.70 8.01 -10.18
CA VAL A 36 3.65 9.01 -10.07
C VAL A 36 2.78 9.05 -11.33
N THR A 37 3.40 8.92 -12.51
CA THR A 37 2.70 8.91 -13.80
C THR A 37 1.72 7.75 -13.89
N LYS A 38 2.14 6.56 -13.46
CA LYS A 38 1.25 5.39 -13.42
C LYS A 38 0.07 5.60 -12.47
N TYR A 39 0.33 6.12 -11.26
CA TYR A 39 -0.74 6.37 -10.28
C TYR A 39 -1.73 7.44 -10.75
N GLN A 40 -1.25 8.48 -11.44
CA GLN A 40 -2.11 9.49 -12.07
C GLN A 40 -2.97 8.88 -13.19
N ALA A 41 -2.39 8.03 -14.04
CA ALA A 41 -3.13 7.34 -15.09
C ALA A 41 -4.21 6.39 -14.51
N ASP A 42 -3.87 5.62 -13.47
CA ASP A 42 -4.80 4.77 -12.75
C ASP A 42 -5.93 5.59 -12.09
N TRP A 43 -5.59 6.74 -11.48
CA TRP A 43 -6.59 7.65 -10.91
C TRP A 43 -7.55 8.18 -11.97
N LEU A 44 -7.04 8.70 -13.09
CA LEU A 44 -7.86 9.18 -14.21
C LEU A 44 -8.74 8.08 -14.81
N ALA A 45 -8.30 6.82 -14.78
CA ALA A 45 -9.14 5.70 -15.21
C ALA A 45 -10.31 5.48 -14.24
N ILE A 46 -10.09 5.59 -12.93
CA ILE A 46 -11.14 5.49 -11.90
C ILE A 46 -12.12 6.66 -12.01
N GLU A 47 -11.63 7.88 -12.20
CA GLU A 47 -12.49 9.06 -12.38
C GLU A 47 -13.39 8.92 -13.61
N ARG A 48 -12.88 8.35 -14.71
CA ARG A 48 -13.67 8.07 -15.93
C ARG A 48 -14.71 6.97 -15.75
N GLN A 49 -14.55 6.10 -14.75
CA GLN A 49 -15.56 5.10 -14.42
C GLN A 49 -16.77 5.75 -13.72
N LEU A 50 -16.56 6.84 -12.97
CA LEU A 50 -17.61 7.52 -12.23
C LEU A 50 -18.55 8.27 -13.18
N LYS A 51 -19.73 7.72 -13.42
CA LYS A 51 -20.72 8.24 -14.36
C LYS A 51 -21.99 8.68 -13.61
N PRO A 52 -22.42 9.95 -13.69
CA PRO A 52 -23.56 10.47 -12.91
C PRO A 52 -24.88 9.69 -13.08
N ASP A 53 -25.07 9.06 -14.23
CA ASP A 53 -26.23 8.28 -14.64
C ASP A 53 -26.14 6.78 -14.29
N ASP A 54 -25.02 6.32 -13.75
CA ASP A 54 -24.77 4.93 -13.37
C ASP A 54 -24.42 4.82 -11.88
N THR A 55 -25.41 4.47 -11.05
CA THR A 55 -25.24 4.35 -9.60
C THR A 55 -24.32 3.20 -9.20
N ALA A 56 -24.21 2.15 -10.01
CA ALA A 56 -23.27 1.05 -9.75
C ALA A 56 -21.82 1.52 -9.90
N SER A 57 -21.58 2.51 -10.77
CA SER A 57 -20.25 3.10 -10.94
C SER A 57 -19.72 3.79 -9.67
N PHE A 58 -20.61 4.28 -8.80
CA PHE A 58 -20.25 5.03 -7.60
C PHE A 58 -19.51 4.15 -6.60
N GLN A 59 -20.10 3.00 -6.29
CA GLN A 59 -19.50 2.03 -5.37
C GLN A 59 -18.18 1.49 -5.96
N LEU A 60 -18.17 1.18 -7.25
CA LEU A 60 -16.99 0.67 -7.94
C LEU A 60 -15.83 1.67 -7.91
N ALA A 61 -16.11 2.97 -8.15
CA ALA A 61 -15.10 4.02 -8.10
C ALA A 61 -14.45 4.13 -6.72
N ILE A 62 -15.26 4.10 -5.64
CA ILE A 62 -14.76 4.15 -4.25
C ILE A 62 -13.90 2.92 -3.93
N LEU A 63 -14.36 1.72 -4.29
CA LEU A 63 -13.60 0.48 -4.08
C LEU A 63 -12.23 0.53 -4.79
N ASN A 64 -12.21 1.01 -6.04
CA ASN A 64 -10.99 1.10 -6.83
C ASN A 64 -10.04 2.20 -6.33
N ALA A 65 -10.57 3.35 -5.90
CA ALA A 65 -9.80 4.44 -5.32
C ALA A 65 -9.09 4.00 -4.03
N ASP A 66 -9.81 3.34 -3.12
CA ASP A 66 -9.24 2.81 -1.88
C ASP A 66 -8.19 1.71 -2.16
N LYS A 67 -8.44 0.84 -3.15
CA LYS A 67 -7.45 -0.16 -3.60
C LYS A 67 -6.18 0.48 -4.17
N LEU A 68 -6.31 1.59 -4.92
CA LEU A 68 -5.17 2.34 -5.44
C LEU A 68 -4.35 2.94 -4.29
N LEU A 69 -5.02 3.50 -3.28
CA LEU A 69 -4.38 4.01 -2.06
C LEU A 69 -3.62 2.91 -1.32
N ASP A 70 -4.23 1.75 -1.08
CA ASP A 70 -3.55 0.64 -0.40
C ASP A 70 -2.31 0.18 -1.16
N ARG A 71 -2.39 0.13 -2.50
CA ARG A 71 -1.24 -0.20 -3.34
C ARG A 71 -0.11 0.80 -3.14
N ALA A 72 -0.41 2.10 -3.12
CA ALA A 72 0.59 3.15 -2.88
C ALA A 72 1.27 3.00 -1.51
N LEU A 73 0.49 2.73 -0.45
CA LEU A 73 1.00 2.52 0.90
C LEU A 73 1.93 1.29 0.98
N ARG A 74 1.55 0.19 0.31
CA ARG A 74 2.38 -1.02 0.25
C ARG A 74 3.69 -0.78 -0.51
N GLN A 75 3.64 -0.10 -1.65
CA GLN A 75 4.85 0.21 -2.43
C GLN A 75 5.80 1.13 -1.68
N ARG A 76 5.28 2.03 -0.83
CA ARG A 76 6.07 2.84 0.10
C ARG A 76 6.53 2.10 1.36
N ASN A 77 6.36 0.78 1.41
CA ASN A 77 6.73 -0.07 2.54
C ASN A 77 6.16 0.41 3.89
N ILE A 78 4.96 1.03 3.86
CA ILE A 78 4.29 1.47 5.09
C ILE A 78 3.88 0.23 5.90
N LYS A 79 4.30 0.20 7.16
CA LYS A 79 4.04 -0.93 8.07
C LYS A 79 2.55 -1.05 8.39
N GLY A 80 2.07 -2.28 8.51
CA GLY A 80 0.70 -2.63 8.88
C GLY A 80 0.22 -3.87 8.13
N GLN A 81 -0.48 -4.78 8.80
CA GLN A 81 -1.05 -5.99 8.21
C GLN A 81 -2.29 -5.63 7.38
N THR A 82 -3.16 -4.80 7.94
CA THR A 82 -4.36 -4.29 7.28
C THR A 82 -4.12 -2.94 6.62
N MET A 83 -4.99 -2.56 5.69
CA MET A 83 -4.96 -1.21 5.10
C MET A 83 -5.17 -0.13 6.17
N GLY A 84 -6.10 -0.35 7.10
CA GLY A 84 -6.37 0.58 8.20
C GLY A 84 -5.14 0.81 9.09
N GLU A 85 -4.36 -0.24 9.38
CA GLU A 85 -3.08 -0.11 10.09
C GLU A 85 -2.04 0.70 9.30
N ARG A 86 -1.93 0.46 7.99
CA ARG A 86 -1.02 1.24 7.12
C ARG A 86 -1.41 2.71 7.09
N MET A 87 -2.70 3.01 6.98
CA MET A 87 -3.22 4.38 6.99
C MET A 87 -2.98 5.10 8.33
N LYS A 88 -3.16 4.39 9.46
CA LYS A 88 -2.83 4.92 10.80
C LYS A 88 -1.34 5.19 10.95
N THR A 89 -0.50 4.28 10.48
CA THR A 89 0.96 4.47 10.48
C THR A 89 1.37 5.69 9.65
N PHE A 90 0.70 5.92 8.52
CA PHE A 90 0.97 7.06 7.63
C PHE A 90 0.28 8.36 8.07
N GLN A 91 -0.47 8.38 9.18
CA GLN A 91 -1.46 9.42 9.51
C GLN A 91 -0.91 10.86 9.44
N LYS A 92 0.32 11.06 9.91
CA LYS A 92 0.98 12.38 9.99
C LYS A 92 1.31 12.99 8.63
N HIS A 93 1.30 12.19 7.56
CA HIS A 93 1.65 12.64 6.20
C HIS A 93 0.42 12.99 5.35
N TRP A 94 -0.79 12.71 5.83
CA TRP A 94 -2.01 13.08 5.11
C TRP A 94 -2.27 14.58 5.23
N SER A 95 -2.61 15.22 4.12
CA SER A 95 -3.12 16.60 4.15
C SER A 95 -4.51 16.68 4.81
N LYS A 96 -5.32 15.61 4.69
CA LYS A 96 -6.68 15.51 5.24
C LYS A 96 -6.93 14.12 5.83
N PRO A 97 -6.35 13.80 7.00
CA PRO A 97 -6.43 12.45 7.58
C PRO A 97 -7.86 11.97 7.80
N ASP A 98 -8.74 12.84 8.31
CA ASP A 98 -10.14 12.47 8.59
C ASP A 98 -10.95 12.18 7.34
N ALA A 99 -10.71 12.92 6.25
CA ALA A 99 -11.37 12.68 4.97
C ALA A 99 -10.95 11.33 4.37
N VAL A 100 -9.65 11.04 4.38
CA VAL A 100 -9.09 9.76 3.89
C VAL A 100 -9.62 8.60 4.74
N TRP A 101 -9.75 8.78 6.05
CA TRP A 101 -10.34 7.77 6.93
C TRP A 101 -11.84 7.58 6.71
N ALA A 102 -12.58 8.66 6.44
CA ALA A 102 -14.00 8.60 6.13
C ALA A 102 -14.26 7.83 4.82
N ALA A 103 -13.46 8.09 3.78
CA ALA A 103 -13.52 7.36 2.51
C ALA A 103 -13.24 5.86 2.70
N HIS A 104 -12.21 5.51 3.47
CA HIS A 104 -11.91 4.11 3.78
C HIS A 104 -13.05 3.41 4.54
N LYS A 105 -13.69 4.09 5.50
CA LYS A 105 -14.88 3.55 6.18
C LYS A 105 -16.04 3.36 5.22
N MET A 106 -16.26 4.28 4.29
CA MET A 106 -17.29 4.15 3.26
C MET A 106 -17.05 2.91 2.39
N ARG A 107 -15.81 2.71 1.94
CA ARG A 107 -15.41 1.48 1.26
C ARG A 107 -15.73 0.24 2.08
N ASN A 108 -15.40 0.24 3.38
CA ASN A 108 -15.66 -0.91 4.24
C ASN A 108 -17.15 -1.20 4.35
N ARG A 109 -18.00 -0.18 4.43
CA ARG A 109 -19.46 -0.37 4.41
C ARG A 109 -19.93 -1.00 3.10
N ILE A 110 -19.49 -0.49 1.94
CA ILE A 110 -19.82 -1.06 0.62
C ILE A 110 -19.47 -2.56 0.55
N ALA A 111 -18.35 -2.97 1.13
CA ALA A 111 -17.89 -4.36 1.08
C ALA A 111 -18.67 -5.32 1.99
N HIS A 112 -19.38 -4.84 3.02
CA HIS A 112 -20.05 -5.68 4.03
C HIS A 112 -21.57 -5.52 4.03
N GLU A 113 -22.09 -4.38 3.59
CA GLU A 113 -23.52 -4.06 3.52
C GLU A 113 -24.00 -4.19 2.06
N SER A 114 -25.14 -4.83 1.82
CA SER A 114 -25.68 -5.09 0.47
C SER A 114 -26.53 -3.95 -0.11
N ASP A 115 -27.00 -3.00 0.72
CA ASP A 115 -27.91 -1.91 0.29
C ASP A 115 -27.34 -0.51 0.58
N VAL A 116 -26.03 -0.33 0.36
CA VAL A 116 -25.39 0.98 0.54
C VAL A 116 -25.75 1.91 -0.61
N LYS A 117 -26.64 2.86 -0.35
CA LYS A 117 -26.95 3.94 -1.30
C LYS A 117 -25.94 5.07 -1.16
N ILE A 118 -25.28 5.40 -2.26
CA ILE A 118 -24.30 6.48 -2.35
C ILE A 118 -24.77 7.42 -3.46
N ASP A 119 -24.71 8.72 -3.21
CA ASP A 119 -24.95 9.72 -4.25
C ASP A 119 -23.65 10.08 -5.00
N TYR A 120 -23.79 10.67 -6.18
CA TYR A 120 -22.65 11.05 -7.02
C TYR A 120 -21.66 11.99 -6.31
N VAL A 121 -22.16 12.96 -5.55
CA VAL A 121 -21.33 13.97 -4.87
C VAL A 121 -20.47 13.32 -3.79
N THR A 122 -21.08 12.40 -3.04
CA THR A 122 -20.42 11.59 -2.02
C THR A 122 -19.36 10.70 -2.65
N ALA A 123 -19.68 10.01 -3.75
CA ALA A 123 -18.72 9.18 -4.48
C ALA A 123 -17.56 9.98 -5.08
N ARG A 124 -17.81 11.22 -5.54
CA ARG A 124 -16.79 12.11 -6.09
C ARG A 124 -15.84 12.68 -5.02
N ARG A 125 -16.29 12.76 -3.77
CA ARG A 125 -15.54 13.32 -2.64
C ARG A 125 -14.75 12.27 -1.85
N ALA A 126 -15.17 11.01 -1.91
CA ALA A 126 -14.53 9.87 -1.28
C ALA A 126 -13.27 9.46 -2.04
#